data_AF-A0A914BZ31-F1
#
_entry.id   AF-A0A914BZ31-F1
#
_cell.length_a   1.000
_cell.length_b   1.000
_cell.length_c   1.000
_cell.angle_alpha   90.00
_cell.angle_beta   90.00
_cell.angle_gamma   90.00
#
_symmetry.space_group_name_H-M   'P 1'
#
loop_
_entity.id
_entity.type
_entity.pdbx_description
1 polymer ?
#
loop_
_entity_poly.entity_id
_entity_poly.type
_entity_poly.pdbx_seq_one_letter_code
_entity_poly.pdbx_strand_id
1 'polypeptide(L)'
;MGDDTLRCRIQYINDLDPFVSTNNREPLKPLVYSLALHRPIGDQIPDIIRQLRAPHKSGDAALQVSPSASGDLGSYLDSDLTLYEQPDELQILQADP
;
A
#
# COMPACT_ATOMS: atom_id res chain seq x y z
N MET A 1 9.70 23.00 6.52
CA MET A 1 9.81 21.88 5.57
C MET A 1 8.64 20.98 5.88
N GLY A 2 7.63 20.99 5.01
CA GLY A 2 6.43 20.19 5.22
C GLY A 2 6.80 18.72 5.11
N ASP A 3 6.32 17.91 6.04
CA ASP A 3 6.33 16.47 5.90
C ASP A 3 5.30 16.13 4.81
N ASP A 4 5.73 16.07 3.56
CA ASP A 4 4.86 15.74 2.44
C ASP A 4 4.38 14.29 2.62
N THR A 5 3.18 14.14 3.17
CA THR A 5 2.51 12.87 3.41
C THR A 5 1.19 12.81 2.67
N LEU A 6 0.89 11.62 2.13
CA LEU A 6 -0.35 11.33 1.46
C LEU A 6 -1.20 10.42 2.33
N ARG A 7 -2.43 10.85 2.62
CA ARG A 7 -3.39 10.04 3.38
C ARG A 7 -4.09 9.08 2.44
N CYS A 8 -3.82 7.79 2.61
CA CYS A 8 -4.42 6.73 1.81
C CYS A 8 -5.04 5.66 2.71
N ARG A 9 -5.91 4.85 2.11
CA ARG A 9 -6.49 3.67 2.76
C ARG A 9 -5.63 2.46 2.46
N ILE A 10 -5.22 1.75 3.50
CA ILE A 10 -4.42 0.53 3.41
C ILE A 10 -5.25 -0.69 3.85
N GLN A 11 -5.05 -1.81 3.16
CA GLN A 11 -5.60 -3.11 3.50
C GLN A 11 -4.56 -4.19 3.20
N TYR A 12 -4.56 -5.24 4.01
CA TYR A 12 -3.72 -6.41 3.79
C TYR A 12 -4.53 -7.48 3.05
N ILE A 13 -3.90 -8.13 2.07
CA ILE A 13 -4.44 -9.29 1.37
C ILE A 13 -3.47 -10.43 1.59
N ASN A 14 -3.99 -11.56 2.06
CA ASN A 14 -3.17 -12.75 2.27
C ASN A 14 -3.13 -13.61 1.01
N ASP A 15 -2.22 -13.31 0.09
CA ASP A 15 -2.01 -14.08 -1.15
C ASP A 15 -1.01 -15.25 -0.99
N LEU A 16 -0.77 -15.70 0.25
CA LEU A 16 0.19 -16.78 0.55
C LEU A 16 -0.17 -18.13 -0.07
N ASP A 17 -1.44 -18.34 -0.42
CA ASP A 17 -1.93 -19.62 -0.94
C ASP A 17 -2.49 -19.43 -2.35
N PRO A 18 -1.76 -19.84 -3.41
CA PRO A 18 -2.19 -19.64 -4.79
C PRO A 18 -3.43 -20.47 -5.18
N PHE A 19 -3.86 -21.42 -4.33
CA PHE A 19 -5.06 -22.22 -4.54
C PHE A 19 -6.26 -21.70 -3.76
N VAL A 20 -6.05 -20.85 -2.75
CA VAL A 20 -7.11 -20.16 -2.05
C VAL A 20 -7.25 -18.77 -2.66
N SER A 21 -8.35 -18.53 -3.37
CA SER A 21 -8.75 -17.18 -3.77
C SER A 21 -9.14 -16.35 -2.54
N THR A 22 -8.17 -16.03 -1.69
CA THR A 22 -8.34 -15.17 -0.53
C THR A 22 -8.36 -13.73 -1.04
N ASN A 23 -9.56 -13.27 -1.40
CA ASN A 23 -9.86 -11.84 -1.50
C ASN A 23 -10.27 -11.27 -0.14
N ASN A 24 -9.96 -11.99 0.96
CA ASN A 24 -10.18 -11.51 2.31
C ASN A 24 -9.20 -10.38 2.61
N ARG A 25 -9.68 -9.17 2.39
CA ARG A 25 -8.99 -7.95 2.82
C ARG A 25 -9.14 -7.81 4.33
N GLU A 26 -8.02 -7.92 5.04
CA GLU A 26 -7.97 -7.76 6.49
C GLU A 26 -7.22 -6.48 6.86
N PRO A 27 -7.72 -5.67 7.82
CA PRO A 27 -9.07 -5.72 8.38
C PRO A 27 -10.17 -5.36 7.36
N LEU A 28 -11.39 -5.86 7.60
CA LEU A 28 -12.60 -5.57 6.81
C LEU A 28 -12.86 -4.07 6.61
N LYS A 29 -12.37 -3.24 7.53
CA LYS A 29 -12.34 -1.78 7.37
C LYS A 29 -10.93 -1.34 6.98
N PRO A 30 -10.77 -0.67 5.83
CA PRO A 30 -9.49 -0.06 5.49
C PRO A 30 -9.04 0.91 6.59
N LEU A 31 -7.75 0.82 6.93
CA LEU A 31 -7.11 1.75 7.86
C LEU A 31 -6.59 2.95 7.08
N VAL A 32 -6.69 4.15 7.66
CA VAL A 32 -6.11 5.36 7.05
C VAL A 32 -4.66 5.46 7.50
N TYR A 33 -3.74 5.46 6.54
CA TYR A 33 -2.31 5.60 6.76
C TYR A 33 -1.78 6.84 6.03
N SER A 34 -0.85 7.53 6.67
CA SER A 34 -0.15 8.67 6.08
C SER A 34 1.17 8.18 5.51
N LEU A 35 1.20 7.98 4.19
CA LEU A 35 2.39 7.53 3.49
C LEU A 35 3.32 8.72 3.23
N ALA A 36 4.57 8.62 3.67
CA ALA A 36 5.57 9.67 3.48
C ALA A 36 6.08 9.64 2.04
N LEU A 37 6.00 10.78 1.36
CA LEU A 37 6.38 10.90 -0.05
C LEU A 37 7.90 10.90 -0.25
N HIS A 38 8.65 11.42 0.72
CA HIS A 38 10.13 11.52 0.69
C HIS A 38 10.85 10.29 1.22
N ARG A 39 10.13 9.30 1.76
CA ARG A 39 10.73 8.10 2.36
C ARG A 39 10.52 6.90 1.43
N PRO A 40 11.53 6.03 1.24
CA PRO A 40 11.38 4.85 0.39
C PRO A 40 10.25 3.96 0.90
N ILE A 41 9.52 3.35 -0.03
CA ILE A 41 8.31 2.57 0.28
C ILE A 41 8.64 1.38 1.18
N GLY A 42 9.72 0.64 0.88
CA GLY A 42 10.14 -0.54 1.63
C GLY A 42 10.45 -0.26 3.10
N ASP A 43 10.89 0.97 3.42
CA ASP A 43 11.19 1.40 4.78
C ASP A 43 9.92 1.72 5.59
N GLN A 44 8.79 1.95 4.89
CA GLN A 44 7.46 2.18 5.48
C GLN A 44 6.62 0.90 5.58
N ILE A 45 6.86 -0.11 4.72
CA ILE A 45 6.21 -1.43 4.76
C ILE A 45 6.17 -2.06 6.17
N PRO A 46 7.26 -2.13 6.96
CA PRO A 46 7.20 -2.72 8.30
C PRO A 46 6.25 -1.96 9.24
N ASP A 47 6.10 -0.64 9.09
CA ASP A 47 5.17 0.16 9.89
C ASP A 47 3.71 -0.13 9.48
N ILE A 48 3.46 -0.19 8.16
CA ILE A 48 2.16 -0.53 7.57
C ILE A 48 1.70 -1.92 8.04
N ILE A 49 2.58 -2.92 8.00
CA ILE A 49 2.28 -4.29 8.49
C ILE A 49 1.92 -4.28 9.97
N ARG A 50 2.64 -3.51 10.79
CA ARG A 50 2.35 -3.37 12.22
C ARG A 50 1.00 -2.71 12.45
N GLN A 51 0.63 -1.70 11.66
CA GLN A 51 -0.68 -1.06 11.73
C GLN A 51 -1.81 -1.99 11.31
N LEU A 52 -1.65 -2.70 10.19
CA LEU A 52 -2.61 -3.69 9.69
C LEU A 52 -2.67 -4.93 10.60
N ARG A 53 -1.72 -5.06 11.54
CA ARG A 53 -1.50 -6.25 12.38
C ARG A 53 -1.41 -7.51 11.53
N ALA A 54 -0.83 -7.39 10.33
CA ALA A 54 -0.73 -8.48 9.40
C ALA A 54 0.27 -9.54 9.93
N PRO A 55 -0.03 -10.85 9.78
CA PRO A 55 0.86 -11.92 10.24
C PRO A 55 2.10 -12.12 9.34
N HIS A 56 2.25 -11.33 8.28
CA HIS A 56 3.33 -11.45 7.29
C HIS A 56 4.67 -10.86 7.77
N LYS A 57 5.78 -11.36 7.22
CA LYS A 57 7.11 -10.78 7.43
C LYS A 57 7.29 -9.56 6.53
N SER A 58 7.94 -8.52 7.04
CA SER A 58 8.15 -7.25 6.32
C SER A 58 8.99 -7.37 5.05
N GLY A 59 9.82 -8.41 4.91
CA GLY A 59 10.61 -8.63 3.70
C GLY A 59 9.88 -9.37 2.57
N ASP A 60 8.64 -9.80 2.80
CA ASP A 60 7.85 -10.58 1.82
C ASP A 60 6.53 -9.87 1.50
N ALA A 61 6.43 -8.58 1.81
CA ALA A 61 5.25 -7.77 1.54
C ALA A 61 5.56 -6.77 0.43
N ALA A 62 4.59 -6.57 -0.45
CA ALA A 62 4.60 -5.54 -1.47
C ALA A 62 3.39 -4.62 -1.29
N LEU A 63 3.51 -3.37 -1.70
CA LEU A 63 2.37 -2.45 -1.74
C LEU A 63 1.82 -2.38 -3.17
N GLN A 64 0.51 -2.50 -3.29
CA GLN A 64 -0.20 -2.35 -4.55
C GLN A 64 -1.12 -1.13 -4.46
N VAL A 65 -1.03 -0.24 -5.44
CA VAL A 65 -1.94 0.89 -5.64
C VAL A 65 -3.11 0.44 -6.47
N SER A 66 -4.27 0.31 -5.84
CA SER A 66 -5.53 -0.02 -6.53
C SER A 66 -6.36 1.25 -6.73
N PRO A 67 -6.76 1.60 -7.97
CA PRO A 67 -7.73 2.66 -8.16
C PRO A 67 -9.09 2.21 -7.63
N SER A 68 -9.71 2.93 -6.68
CA SER A 68 -11.02 2.51 -6.13
C SER A 68 -12.14 2.50 -7.18
N ALA A 69 -11.92 3.14 -8.34
CA ALA A 69 -12.94 3.37 -9.37
C ALA A 69 -12.94 2.35 -10.52
N SER A 70 -11.84 1.64 -10.75
CA SER A 70 -11.74 0.65 -11.82
C SER A 70 -11.38 -0.67 -11.18
N GLY A 71 -12.16 -1.73 -11.40
CA GLY A 71 -11.84 -3.09 -10.94
C GLY A 71 -10.62 -3.70 -11.64
N ASP A 72 -9.66 -2.87 -12.01
CA ASP A 72 -8.42 -3.20 -12.70
C ASP A 72 -7.35 -3.63 -11.70
N LEU A 73 -6.38 -4.40 -12.19
CA LEU A 73 -5.24 -4.80 -11.38
C LEU A 73 -4.44 -3.54 -11.02
N GLY A 74 -4.28 -3.28 -9.72
CA GLY A 74 -3.46 -2.17 -9.26
C GLY A 74 -1.98 -2.33 -9.62
N SER A 75 -1.28 -1.21 -9.82
CA SER A 75 0.17 -1.20 -10.00
C SER A 75 0.89 -1.48 -8.69
N TYR A 76 2.05 -2.14 -8.73
CA TYR A 76 2.87 -2.35 -7.55
C TYR A 76 3.84 -1.18 -7.35
N LEU A 77 3.95 -0.70 -6.12
CA LEU A 77 4.96 0.30 -5.74
C LEU A 77 6.33 -0.37 -5.66
N ASP A 78 7.35 0.40 -6.05
CA ASP A 78 8.72 -0.02 -5.94
C ASP A 78 9.20 0.24 -4.50
N SER A 79 9.62 -0.82 -3.82
CA SER A 79 10.04 -0.74 -2.42
C SER A 79 11.38 -0.04 -2.24
N ASP A 80 12.20 0.03 -3.29
CA ASP A 80 13.50 0.69 -3.27
C ASP A 80 13.38 2.21 -3.52
N LEU A 81 12.26 2.67 -4.09
CA LEU A 81 12.04 4.08 -4.46
C LEU A 81 11.12 4.81 -3.48
N THR A 82 11.17 6.14 -3.55
CA THR A 82 10.22 7.03 -2.86
C THR A 82 8.96 7.27 -3.70
N LEU A 83 7.83 7.66 -3.09
CA LEU A 83 6.61 7.92 -3.85
C LEU A 83 6.77 9.13 -4.81
N TYR A 84 7.70 10.05 -4.53
CA TYR A 84 8.07 11.11 -5.48
C TYR A 84 8.76 10.61 -6.75
N GLU A 85 9.48 9.50 -6.66
CA GLU A 85 10.14 8.87 -7.81
C GLU A 85 9.16 8.05 -8.65
N GLN A 86 7.93 7.89 -8.17
CA GLN A 86 6.85 7.11 -8.77
C GLN A 86 5.58 7.99 -8.99
N PRO A 87 5.66 9.00 -9.88
CA PRO A 87 4.60 10.01 -10.04
C PRO A 87 3.30 9.45 -10.60
N ASP A 88 3.35 8.41 -11.43
CA ASP A 88 2.16 7.74 -11.97
C ASP A 88 1.31 7.12 -10.86
N GLU A 89 1.93 6.37 -9.95
CA GLU A 89 1.27 5.78 -8.78
C GLU A 89 0.78 6.83 -7.80
N LEU A 90 1.60 7.86 -7.53
CA LEU A 90 1.23 9.00 -6.71
C LEU A 90 -0.05 9.68 -7.24
N GLN A 91 -0.13 9.86 -8.56
CA GLN A 91 -1.28 10.48 -9.19
C GLN A 91 -2.53 9.61 -9.08
N ILE A 92 -2.41 8.29 -9.14
CA ILE A 92 -3.54 7.37 -8.91
C ILE A 92 -4.05 7.50 -7.46
N LEU A 93 -3.14 7.53 -6.48
CA LEU A 93 -3.50 7.70 -5.07
C LEU A 93 -4.11 9.07 -4.77
N GLN A 94 -3.70 10.12 -5.49
CA GLN A 94 -4.30 11.47 -5.39
C GLN A 94 -5.61 11.61 -6.15
N ALA A 95 -5.84 10.80 -7.18
CA ALA A 95 -7.07 10.78 -7.96
C ALA A 95 -8.23 10.08 -7.24
N ASP A 96 -7.97 9.37 -6.14
CA ASP A 96 -8.95 8.73 -5.27
C ASP A 96 -9.35 9.67 -4.11
N PRO A 97 -10.55 10.28 -4.12
CA PRO A 97 -10.96 11.30 -3.15
C PRO A 97 -11.43 10.77 -1.78
#